data_AF-A0A3D4ZGU1-F1
#
_entry.id   AF-A0A3D4ZGU1-F1
#
_cell.length_a   1.000
_cell.length_b   1.000
_cell.length_c   1.000
_cell.angle_alpha   90.00
_cell.angle_beta   90.00
_cell.angle_gamma   90.00
#
_symmetry.space_group_name_H-M   'P 1'
#
loop_
_entity.id
_entity.type
_entity.pdbx_description
1 polymer ?
#
loop_
_entity_poly.entity_id
_entity_poly.type
_entity_poly.pdbx_seq_one_letter_code
_entity_poly.pdbx_strand_id
1 'polypeptide(L)' 'MLNGILGEESLEDALAPEGWTQWTVPAFEYLSVECYTENVFSTTIAFMKENKLPLAGSVHDYTEPATGKTFVLFPMRRK' A
#
# COMPACT_ATOMS: atom_id res chain seq x y z
N MET A 1 -15.43 4.27 -9.28
CA MET A 1 -15.18 3.24 -8.26
C MET A 1 -13.71 2.87 -8.34
N LEU A 2 -12.97 2.91 -7.22
CA LEU A 2 -11.66 2.26 -7.16
C LEU A 2 -11.92 0.75 -7.01
N ASN A 3 -11.35 -0.07 -7.90
CA ASN A 3 -11.36 -1.52 -7.74
C ASN A 3 -10.24 -1.87 -6.75
N GLY A 4 -10.58 -2.00 -5.46
CA GLY A 4 -9.64 -2.42 -4.41
C GLY A 4 -9.58 -3.94 -4.29
N ILE A 5 -8.42 -4.45 -3.85
CA ILE A 5 -8.23 -5.85 -3.44
C ILE A 5 -7.89 -5.87 -1.95
N LEU A 6 -8.39 -6.88 -1.23
CA LEU A 6 -8.00 -7.18 0.14
C LEU A 6 -7.10 -8.41 0.12
N GLY A 7 -5.98 -8.36 0.82
CA GLY A 7 -4.99 -9.42 0.83
C GLY A 7 -4.35 -9.61 2.20
N GLU A 8 -3.77 -10.78 2.39
CA GLU A 8 -2.93 -11.12 3.54
C GLU A 8 -1.57 -11.60 3.00
N GLU A 9 -0.49 -11.18 3.64
CA GLU A 9 0.86 -11.64 3.26
C GLU A 9 1.03 -13.10 3.63
N SER A 10 1.59 -13.87 2.70
CA SER A 10 1.79 -15.31 2.87
C SER A 10 3.14 -15.74 2.32
N LEU A 11 3.58 -16.93 2.71
CA LEU A 11 4.76 -17.58 2.16
C LEU A 11 4.55 -17.88 0.68
N GLU A 12 5.65 -17.89 -0.09
CA GLU A 12 5.59 -18.09 -1.55
C GLU A 12 4.93 -19.43 -1.94
N ASP A 13 5.15 -20.48 -1.15
CA ASP A 13 4.61 -21.82 -1.40
C ASP A 13 3.25 -22.07 -0.73
N ALA A 14 2.59 -21.04 -0.20
CA ALA A 14 1.28 -21.18 0.39
C ALA A 14 0.22 -21.54 -0.66
N LEU A 15 -0.83 -22.25 -0.23
CA LEU A 15 -2.00 -22.49 -1.06
C LEU A 15 -3.07 -21.45 -0.74
N ALA A 16 -3.49 -20.69 -1.76
CA ALA A 16 -4.61 -19.77 -1.63
C ALA A 16 -5.89 -20.54 -1.24
N PRO A 17 -6.67 -20.06 -0.25
CA PRO A 17 -7.98 -20.62 0.05
C PRO A 17 -8.93 -20.57 -1.15
N GLU A 18 -10.02 -21.34 -1.10
CA GLU A 18 -11.05 -21.29 -2.14
C GLU A 18 -11.58 -19.86 -2.30
N GLY A 19 -11.65 -19.37 -3.54
CA GLY A 19 -12.07 -18.00 -3.86
C GLY A 19 -10.97 -16.94 -3.72
N TRP A 20 -9.76 -17.30 -3.27
CA TRP A 20 -8.60 -16.40 -3.21
C TRP A 20 -7.66 -16.64 -4.39
N THR A 21 -6.92 -15.61 -4.75
CA THR A 21 -5.83 -15.70 -5.74
C THR A 21 -4.54 -15.37 -5.03
N GLN A 22 -3.49 -16.18 -5.21
CA GLN A 22 -2.15 -15.79 -4.79
C GLN A 22 -1.55 -14.84 -5.83
N TRP A 23 -1.02 -13.70 -5.39
CA TRP A 23 -0.33 -12.75 -6.26
C TRP A 23 0.96 -12.26 -5.61
N THR A 24 1.96 -11.98 -6.44
CA THR A 24 3.19 -11.33 -6.00
C THR A 24 3.05 -9.83 -6.19
N VAL A 25 3.13 -9.05 -5.11
CA VAL A 25 3.21 -7.59 -5.20
C VAL A 25 4.62 -7.20 -5.69
N PRO A 26 4.76 -6.44 -6.78
CA PRO A 26 6.08 -6.00 -7.24
C PRO A 26 6.76 -5.14 -6.17
N ALA A 27 8.08 -5.23 -6.07
CA ALA A 27 8.84 -4.40 -5.15
C ALA A 27 8.87 -2.94 -5.61
N PHE A 28 8.52 -2.02 -4.70
CA PHE A 28 8.70 -0.58 -4.87
C PHE A 28 9.46 0.00 -3.68
N GLU A 29 10.00 1.20 -3.88
CA GLU A 29 10.30 2.12 -2.81
C GLU A 29 9.04 2.92 -2.47
N TYR A 30 8.70 2.97 -1.18
CA TYR A 30 7.47 3.58 -0.70
C TYR A 30 7.77 4.79 0.18
N LEU A 31 6.92 5.82 0.06
CA LEU A 31 6.69 6.76 1.15
C LEU A 31 5.62 6.13 2.06
N SER A 32 5.98 5.82 3.29
CA SER A 32 5.07 5.30 4.31
C SER A 32 4.59 6.43 5.21
N VAL A 33 3.27 6.56 5.36
CA VAL A 33 2.66 7.59 6.20
C VAL A 33 1.70 6.91 7.18
N GLU A 34 1.96 7.05 8.49
CA GLU A 34 1.06 6.54 9.53
C GLU A 34 -0.28 7.29 9.51
N CYS A 35 -1.38 6.56 9.64
CA CYS A 35 -2.72 7.08 9.56
C CYS A 35 -3.15 7.71 10.90
N TYR A 36 -2.84 8.99 11.09
CA TYR A 36 -3.29 9.76 12.27
C TYR A 36 -4.59 10.55 12.06
N THR A 37 -5.03 10.73 10.81
CA THR A 37 -6.20 11.56 10.45
C THR A 37 -6.92 11.01 9.22
N GLU A 38 -8.16 11.44 8.97
CA GLU A 38 -8.99 10.98 7.84
C GLU A 38 -8.49 11.46 6.45
N ASN A 39 -7.59 12.44 6.39
CA ASN A 39 -7.17 13.09 5.14
C ASN A 39 -5.76 12.73 4.65
N VAL A 40 -5.18 11.64 5.15
CA VAL A 40 -3.78 11.23 4.84
C VAL A 40 -3.54 11.05 3.34
N PHE A 41 -4.50 10.47 2.61
CA PHE A 41 -4.36 10.29 1.16
C PHE A 41 -4.22 11.62 0.41
N SER A 42 -5.20 12.50 0.56
CA SER A 42 -5.25 13.75 -0.21
C SER A 42 -4.10 14.69 0.16
N THR A 43 -3.75 14.78 1.44
CA THR A 43 -2.63 15.60 1.93
C THR A 43 -1.29 15.07 1.44
N THR A 44 -1.07 13.75 1.45
CA THR A 44 0.18 13.15 0.97
C THR A 44 0.33 13.29 -0.55
N ILE A 45 -0.75 13.12 -1.33
CA ILE A 45 -0.72 13.35 -2.78
C ILE A 45 -0.36 14.81 -3.11
N ALA A 46 -0.92 15.78 -2.38
CA ALA A 46 -0.56 17.18 -2.54
C ALA A 46 0.93 17.43 -2.24
N PHE A 47 1.43 16.89 -1.12
CA PHE A 47 2.84 16.95 -0.74
C PHE A 47 3.76 16.33 -1.81
N MET A 48 3.43 15.14 -2.33
CA MET A 48 4.21 14.49 -3.37
C MET A 48 4.28 15.34 -4.64
N LYS A 49 3.15 15.93 -5.05
CA LYS A 49 3.09 16.81 -6.22
C LYS A 49 3.95 18.06 -6.05
N GLU A 50 3.86 18.71 -4.89
CA GLU A 50 4.67 19.90 -4.57
C GLU A 50 6.17 19.60 -4.58
N ASN A 51 6.55 18.42 -4.08
CA ASN A 51 7.94 17.97 -3.99
C ASN A 51 8.43 17.20 -5.23
N LYS A 52 7.63 17.14 -6.30
CA LYS A 52 7.95 16.41 -7.55
C LYS A 52 8.29 14.93 -7.33
N LEU A 53 7.68 14.31 -6.32
CA LEU A 53 7.78 12.88 -6.06
C LEU A 53 6.78 12.15 -6.97
N PRO A 54 7.22 11.22 -7.82
CA PRO A 54 6.32 10.45 -8.68
C PRO A 54 5.49 9.46 -7.86
N LEU A 55 4.28 9.16 -8.33
CA LEU A 55 3.48 8.01 -7.89
C LEU A 55 3.58 6.93 -8.97
N ALA A 56 4.28 5.84 -8.67
CA ALA A 56 4.70 4.82 -9.64
C ALA A 56 3.81 3.57 -9.65
N GLY A 57 2.75 3.53 -8.83
CA GLY A 57 1.88 2.37 -8.70
C GLY A 57 0.66 2.62 -7.82
N SER A 58 -0.03 1.55 -7.45
CA SER A 58 -1.20 1.59 -6.58
C SER A 58 -0.83 1.91 -5.14
N VAL A 59 -1.62 2.78 -4.50
CA VAL A 59 -1.48 3.11 -3.07
C VAL A 59 -2.11 2.00 -2.24
N HIS A 60 -1.45 1.57 -1.17
CA HIS A 60 -1.90 0.46 -0.32
C HIS A 60 -2.16 0.92 1.12
N ASP A 61 -3.27 0.48 1.69
CA ASP A 61 -3.49 0.52 3.14
C ASP A 61 -2.82 -0.70 3.77
N TYR A 62 -2.03 -0.48 4.81
CA TYR A 62 -1.31 -1.52 5.53
C TYR A 62 -1.57 -1.40 7.03
N THR A 63 -2.04 -2.47 7.65
CA THR A 63 -2.19 -2.56 9.11
C THR A 63 -1.07 -3.45 9.64
N GLU A 64 -0.18 -2.89 10.44
CA GLU A 64 0.88 -3.65 11.10
C GLU A 64 0.26 -4.62 12.11
N PRO A 65 0.39 -5.95 11.93
CA PRO A 65 -0.28 -6.93 12.79
C PRO A 65 0.17 -6.86 14.25
N ALA A 66 1.42 -6.50 14.49
CA ALA A 66 2.03 -6.48 15.82
C ALA A 66 1.52 -5.32 16.71
N THR A 67 1.24 -4.16 16.12
CA THR A 67 0.87 -2.94 16.87
C THR A 67 -0.55 -2.45 16.60
N GLY A 68 -1.17 -2.91 15.50
CA GLY A 68 -2.45 -2.40 15.01
C GLY A 68 -2.36 -1.02 14.34
N LYS A 69 -1.16 -0.45 14.20
CA LYS A 69 -0.96 0.82 13.49
C LYS A 69 -1.29 0.66 12.02
N THR A 70 -1.94 1.68 11.46
CA THR A 70 -2.28 1.72 10.04
C THR A 70 -1.39 2.71 9.32
N PHE A 71 -1.02 2.37 8.09
CA PHE A 71 -0.18 3.16 7.22
C PHE A 71 -0.79 3.21 5.82
N VAL A 72 -0.55 4.30 5.12
CA VAL A 72 -0.80 4.41 3.69
C VAL A 72 0.54 4.43 2.97
N LEU A 73 0.74 3.48 2.06
CA LEU A 73 1.98 3.25 1.34
C LEU A 73 1.87 3.83 -0.08
N PHE A 74 2.69 4.83 -0.39
CA PHE A 74 2.72 5.48 -1.70
C PHE A 74 3.95 5.01 -2.48
N PRO A 75 3.81 4.16 -3.51
CA PRO A 75 4.94 3.69 -4.30
C PRO A 75 5.52 4.83 -5.14
N MET A 76 6.81 5.10 -4.97
CA MET A 76 7.51 6.19 -5.67
C MET A 76 8.34 5.69 -6.84
N ARG A 77 8.94 4.49 -6.72
CA ARG A 77 9.82 3.94 -7.75
C ARG A 77 9.83 2.42 -7.70
N ARG A 78 9.77 1.76 -8.85
CA ARG A 78 9.91 0.30 -8.95
C ARG A 78 11.37 -0.10 -8.72
N LYS A 79 11.60 -1.18 -7.97
CA LYS A 79 12.93 -1.79 -7.83
C LYS A 79 13.22 -2.77 -8.95
#